data_AF-A0A377DFH8-F1
#
_entry.id   AF-A0A377DFH8-F1
#
_cell.length_a   1.000
_cell.length_b   1.000
_cell.length_c   1.000
_cell.angle_alpha   90.00
_cell.angle_beta   90.00
_cell.angle_gamma   90.00
#
_symmetry.space_group_name_H-M   'P 1'
#
loop_
_entity.id
_entity.type
_entity.pdbx_description
1 polymer ?
#
loop_
_entity_poly.entity_id
_entity_poly.type
_entity_poly.pdbx_seq_one_letter_code
_entity_poly.pdbx_strand_id
1 'polypeptide(L)'
;MSLDTQSKAGVRQVPSTEGQWKLLHLLKEQLEEMGLINVTLSEKGTLMATLPANVPGDIPAIGFISHVDTSPDCSGKNVNPQIVEKLSRWRYCAGYRR
;
A
#
# COMPACT_ATOMS: atom_id res chain seq x y z
N MET A 1 3.45 7.94 -4.69
CA MET A 1 3.94 6.66 -5.25
C MET A 1 5.44 6.72 -5.48
N SER A 2 6.24 6.90 -4.42
CA SER A 2 7.71 6.96 -4.51
C SER A 2 8.40 5.69 -4.01
N LEU A 3 7.68 4.86 -3.26
CA LEU A 3 8.20 3.61 -2.72
C LEU A 3 8.10 2.50 -3.76
N ASP A 4 9.25 1.92 -4.09
CA ASP A 4 9.35 0.72 -4.91
C ASP A 4 8.95 -0.48 -4.05
N THR A 5 7.78 -1.05 -4.31
CA THR A 5 7.25 -2.23 -3.60
C THR A 5 7.06 -3.43 -4.52
N GLN A 6 7.73 -3.44 -5.68
CA GLN A 6 7.56 -4.48 -6.68
C GLN A 6 7.81 -5.87 -6.10
N SER A 7 6.94 -6.85 -6.39
CA SER A 7 7.13 -8.23 -5.96
C SER A 7 8.11 -8.99 -6.86
N LYS A 8 8.70 -10.06 -6.31
CA LYS A 8 9.66 -10.92 -7.01
C LYS A 8 9.21 -12.37 -6.97
N ALA A 9 8.97 -12.95 -8.15
CA ALA A 9 8.61 -14.35 -8.31
C ALA A 9 9.76 -15.30 -7.93
N GLY A 10 9.43 -16.52 -7.49
CA GLY A 10 10.42 -17.57 -7.18
C GLY A 10 11.18 -17.37 -5.87
N VAL A 11 10.77 -16.43 -5.02
CA VAL A 11 11.40 -16.18 -3.71
C VAL A 11 10.63 -16.94 -2.62
N ARG A 12 11.36 -17.61 -1.72
CA ARG A 12 10.77 -18.36 -0.58
C ARG A 12 10.43 -17.46 0.61
N GLN A 13 11.11 -16.33 0.74
CA GLN A 13 10.85 -15.31 1.75
C GLN A 13 9.56 -14.54 1.42
N VAL A 14 8.76 -14.25 2.44
CA VAL A 14 7.55 -13.41 2.36
C VAL A 14 7.66 -12.34 3.42
N PRO A 15 7.52 -11.05 3.09
CA PRO A 15 7.48 -10.41 1.77
C PRO A 15 8.67 -10.74 0.86
N SER A 16 8.46 -10.70 -0.46
CA SER A 16 9.48 -11.11 -1.45
C SER A 16 10.59 -10.09 -1.67
N THR A 17 10.36 -8.83 -1.29
CA THR A 17 11.30 -7.71 -1.50
C THR A 17 11.34 -6.78 -0.30
N GLU A 18 12.48 -6.14 -0.06
CA GLU A 18 12.70 -5.19 1.04
C GLU A 18 11.80 -3.94 0.91
N GLY A 19 11.47 -3.55 -0.33
CA GLY A 19 10.58 -2.43 -0.60
C GLY A 19 9.20 -2.57 0.05
N GLN A 20 8.66 -3.80 0.06
CA GLN A 20 7.39 -4.11 0.73
C GLN A 20 7.48 -3.85 2.24
N TRP A 21 8.61 -4.19 2.88
CA TRP A 21 8.83 -3.90 4.30
C TRP A 21 8.86 -2.40 4.59
N LYS A 22 9.46 -1.59 3.71
CA LYS A 22 9.50 -0.12 3.90
C LYS A 22 8.10 0.48 3.95
N LEU A 23 7.21 0.06 3.05
CA LEU A 23 5.81 0.50 3.08
C LEU A 23 5.07 -0.05 4.31
N LEU A 24 5.28 -1.32 4.68
CA LEU A 24 4.64 -1.91 5.86
C LEU A 24 5.02 -1.18 7.16
N HIS A 25 6.29 -0.81 7.34
CA HIS A 25 6.73 -0.06 8.51
C HIS A 25 6.20 1.37 8.54
N LEU A 26 6.19 2.05 7.39
CA LEU A 26 5.58 3.38 7.28
C LEU A 26 4.08 3.34 7.62
N LEU A 27 3.35 2.36 7.09
CA LEU A 27 1.92 2.20 7.38
C LEU A 27 1.69 1.85 8.85
N LYS A 28 2.55 1.02 9.46
CA LYS A 28 2.46 0.70 10.88
C LYS A 28 2.52 1.97 11.74
N GLU A 29 3.53 2.81 11.49
CA GLU A 29 3.69 4.10 12.18
C GLU A 29 2.47 4.99 11.99
N GLN A 30 1.98 5.13 10.76
CA GLN A 30 0.78 5.93 10.47
C GLN A 30 -0.48 5.41 11.16
N LEU A 31 -0.68 4.08 11.25
CA LEU A 31 -1.83 3.51 11.94
C LEU A 31 -1.76 3.74 13.45
N GLU A 32 -0.57 3.67 14.04
CA GLU A 32 -0.31 4.00 15.45
C GLU A 32 -0.57 5.49 15.71
N GLU A 33 -0.09 6.38 14.85
CA GLU A 33 -0.33 7.83 14.91
C GLU A 33 -1.81 8.21 14.76
N MET A 34 -2.56 7.47 13.93
CA MET A 34 -4.00 7.64 13.76
C MET A 34 -4.82 7.14 14.97
N GLY A 35 -4.18 6.52 15.96
CA GLY A 35 -4.83 6.02 17.18
C GLY A 35 -5.58 4.71 17.01
N LEU A 36 -5.24 3.90 15.99
CA LEU A 36 -5.76 2.54 15.91
C LEU A 36 -5.13 1.68 17.02
N ILE A 37 -5.87 0.65 17.43
CA ILE A 37 -5.45 -0.30 18.46
C ILE A 37 -5.12 -1.65 17.84
N ASN A 38 -4.45 -2.52 18.62
CA ASN A 38 -4.05 -3.86 18.19
C ASN A 38 -3.21 -3.85 16.90
N VAL A 39 -2.38 -2.82 16.72
CA VAL A 39 -1.49 -2.70 15.56
C VAL A 39 -0.41 -3.78 15.65
N THR A 40 -0.42 -4.72 14.70
CA THR A 40 0.51 -5.85 14.67
C THR A 40 1.07 -6.04 13.26
N LEU A 41 2.37 -6.30 13.19
CA LEU A 41 3.07 -6.64 11.95
C LEU A 41 3.70 -8.02 12.13
N SER A 42 3.17 -9.01 11.42
CA SER A 42 3.68 -10.38 11.48
C SER A 42 5.04 -10.52 10.80
N GLU A 43 5.79 -11.57 11.15
CA GLU A 43 7.06 -11.92 10.52
C GLU A 43 6.95 -12.17 9.00
N LYS A 44 5.74 -12.50 8.53
CA LYS A 44 5.43 -12.69 7.10
C LYS A 44 4.93 -11.41 6.41
N GLY A 45 5.00 -10.26 7.07
CA GLY A 45 4.65 -8.97 6.48
C GLY A 45 3.15 -8.71 6.31
N THR A 46 2.29 -9.39 7.08
CA THR A 46 0.88 -9.01 7.21
C THR A 46 0.75 -7.97 8.33
N LEU A 47 0.26 -6.78 7.99
CA LEU A 47 -0.07 -5.69 8.92
C LEU A 47 -1.57 -5.69 9.23
N MET A 48 -1.91 -5.65 10.51
CA MET A 48 -3.29 -5.60 10.99
C MET A 48 -3.44 -4.50 12.04
N ALA A 49 -4.61 -3.86 12.07
CA ALA A 49 -4.97 -2.87 13.08
C ALA A 49 -6.50 -2.84 13.25
N THR A 50 -6.98 -2.27 14.34
CA THR A 50 -8.41 -2.17 14.66
C THR A 50 -8.76 -0.73 14.99
N LEU A 51 -9.78 -0.18 14.32
CA LEU A 51 -10.43 1.05 14.74
C LEU A 51 -11.56 0.68 15.72
N PRO A 52 -11.56 1.18 16.96
CA PRO A 52 -12.65 0.91 17.91
C PRO A 52 -14.01 1.37 17.38
N ALA A 53 -15.08 0.71 17.83
CA ALA A 53 -16.43 1.17 17.56
C ALA A 53 -16.64 2.60 18.08
N ASN A 54 -17.30 3.44 17.28
CA ASN A 54 -17.60 4.83 17.65
C ASN A 54 -18.91 4.98 18.44
N VAL A 55 -19.69 3.91 18.59
CA VAL A 55 -20.95 3.86 19.34
C VAL A 55 -21.06 2.53 20.09
N PRO A 56 -21.78 2.50 21.22
CA PRO A 56 -22.04 1.26 21.95
C PRO A 56 -23.07 0.39 21.22
N GLY A 57 -22.99 -0.92 21.41
CA GLY A 57 -23.95 -1.89 20.88
C GLY A 57 -23.28 -3.18 20.41
N ASP A 58 -24.09 -4.18 20.10
CA ASP A 58 -23.64 -5.41 19.45
C ASP A 58 -23.61 -5.18 17.93
N ILE A 59 -22.50 -4.62 17.46
CA ILE A 59 -22.29 -4.26 16.06
C ILE A 59 -21.22 -5.17 15.48
N PRO A 60 -21.48 -5.86 14.35
CA PRO A 60 -20.50 -6.76 13.76
C PRO A 60 -19.29 -6.00 13.23
N ALA A 61 -18.09 -6.55 13.48
CA ALA A 61 -16.86 -6.02 12.90
C ALA A 61 -16.78 -6.33 11.40
N ILE A 62 -16.29 -5.36 10.62
CA ILE A 62 -15.98 -5.52 9.19
C ILE A 62 -14.48 -5.31 8.96
N GLY A 63 -13.94 -5.96 7.92
CA GLY A 63 -12.52 -5.86 7.56
C GLY A 63 -12.32 -5.23 6.18
N PHE A 64 -11.33 -4.35 6.07
CA PHE A 64 -10.84 -3.83 4.79
C PHE A 64 -9.43 -4.36 4.56
N ILE A 65 -9.17 -4.85 3.35
CA ILE A 65 -7.89 -5.49 3.01
C ILE A 65 -7.37 -4.88 1.72
N SER A 66 -6.08 -4.54 1.72
CA SER A 66 -5.32 -4.17 0.52
C SER A 66 -3.97 -4.88 0.55
N HIS A 67 -3.40 -5.13 -0.62
CA HIS A 67 -2.02 -5.58 -0.74
C HIS A 67 -1.07 -4.39 -0.87
N VAL A 68 0.22 -4.60 -0.59
CA VAL A 68 1.26 -3.53 -0.54
C VAL A 68 2.22 -3.56 -1.72
N ASP A 69 2.24 -4.66 -2.48
CA ASP A 69 3.16 -4.89 -3.58
C ASP A 69 2.62 -4.38 -4.93
N THR A 70 3.54 -4.13 -5.87
CA THR A 70 3.21 -3.83 -7.27
C THR A 70 3.64 -4.98 -8.19
N SER A 71 2.97 -5.13 -9.34
CA SER A 71 3.20 -6.25 -10.26
C SER A 71 4.66 -6.31 -10.76
N PRO A 72 5.25 -7.51 -10.90
CA PRO A 72 6.57 -7.70 -11.53
C PRO A 72 6.59 -7.30 -13.03
N ASP A 73 5.44 -7.19 -13.69
CA ASP A 73 5.35 -7.03 -15.14
C ASP A 73 5.79 -5.64 -15.65
N CYS A 74 5.68 -4.61 -14.80
CA CYS A 74 6.07 -3.23 -15.11
C CYS A 74 6.79 -2.63 -13.90
N SER A 75 7.85 -1.86 -14.14
CA SER A 75 8.65 -1.29 -13.05
C SER A 75 7.82 -0.36 -12.16
N GLY A 76 7.80 -0.66 -10.85
CA GLY A 76 7.26 0.21 -9.81
C GLY A 76 8.26 1.24 -9.26
N LYS A 77 9.46 1.32 -9.84
CA LYS A 77 10.54 2.19 -9.38
C LYS A 77 10.44 3.57 -10.03
N ASN A 78 10.71 4.62 -9.25
CA ASN A 78 10.74 6.02 -9.71
C ASN A 78 9.48 6.43 -10.50
N VAL A 79 8.32 5.96 -10.06
CA VAL A 79 7.04 6.30 -10.68
C VAL A 79 6.86 7.82 -10.66
N ASN A 80 6.51 8.38 -11.81
CA ASN A 80 6.24 9.79 -12.00
C ASN A 80 4.76 9.98 -12.38
N PRO A 81 3.84 10.07 -11.39
CA PRO A 81 2.43 10.24 -11.65
C PRO A 81 2.18 11.55 -12.41
N GLN A 82 1.28 11.52 -13.40
CA GLN A 82 0.76 12.75 -14.00
C GLN A 82 -0.64 13.02 -13.47
N ILE A 83 -0.84 14.23 -12.95
CA ILE A 83 -2.12 14.70 -12.45
C ILE A 83 -2.79 15.49 -13.57
N VAL A 84 -3.96 15.05 -14.02
CA VAL A 84 -4.76 15.75 -15.04
C VAL A 84 -6.07 16.21 -14.40
N GLU A 85 -6.13 17.49 -14.03
CA GLU A 85 -7.24 18.05 -13.23
C GLU A 85 -8.60 18.04 -13.95
N LYS A 86 -8.59 18.17 -15.29
CA LYS A 86 -9.80 18.22 -16.12
C LYS A 86 -9.60 17.42 -17.40
N LEU A 87 -10.22 16.25 -17.46
CA LEU A 87 -10.18 15.39 -18.64
C LEU A 87 -11.11 15.95 -19.73
N SER A 88 -10.56 16.78 -20.62
CA SER A 88 -11.33 17.51 -21.65
C SER A 88 -11.06 17.07 -23.10
N ARG A 89 -10.13 16.12 -23.34
CA ARG A 89 -9.83 15.59 -24.69
C ARG A 89 -9.19 14.20 -24.66
N TRP A 90 -9.53 13.36 -25.63
CA TRP A 90 -9.18 11.94 -25.77
C TRP A 90 -7.71 11.59 -26.08
N ARG A 91 -6.76 12.51 -25.92
CA ARG A 91 -5.33 12.21 -26.16
C ARG A 91 -4.51 12.52 -24.92
N TYR A 92 -3.96 11.47 -24.33
CA TYR A 92 -2.98 11.54 -23.26
C TYR A 92 -1.65 11.01 -23.79
N CYS A 93 -0.58 11.80 -23.65
CA CYS A 93 0.77 11.39 -24.02
C CYS A 93 1.54 11.03 -22.75
N ALA A 94 1.80 9.74 -22.52
CA ALA A 94 2.80 9.33 -21.54
C ALA A 94 4.17 9.87 -21.97
N GLY A 95 4.81 10.66 -21.11
CA GLY A 95 5.93 11.53 -21.48
C GLY A 95 7.04 10.84 -22.28
N TYR A 96 7.23 11.30 -23.52
CA TYR A 96 8.46 11.13 -24.30
C TYR A 96 9.07 12.53 -24.44
N ARG A 97 10.02 12.90 -23.57
CA ARG A 97 10.90 14.05 -23.85
C ARG A 97 12.07 13.52 -24.67
N ARG A 98 12.30 14.10 -25.84
CA ARG A 98 13.58 13.98 -26.55
C ARG A 98 14.70 14.56 -25.71
#